data_AF-A0A399P2N6-F1
#
_entry.id   AF-A0A399P2N6-F1
#
_cell.length_a   1.000
_cell.length_b   1.000
_cell.length_c   1.000
_cell.angle_alpha   90.00
_cell.angle_beta   90.00
_cell.angle_gamma   90.00
#
_symmetry.space_group_name_H-M   'P 1'
#
loop_
_entity.id
_entity.type
_entity.pdbx_description
1 polymer ?
#
loop_
_entity_poly.entity_id
_entity_poly.type
_entity_poly.pdbx_seq_one_letter_code
_entity_poly.pdbx_strand_id
1 'polypeptide(L)'
;TRAEVAWAAIGISVGAYEAAVAYTGERQQFGKPLGAHQLIQDLLVRSLGNITASIGLATRASEMVDEGTQSDEHSALAKAYATSRMRETVAWCREAFGGNGIVLDYDVARFFADAEAIYSYEGTREMNTLIVGRAITGHAAFV
;
A
#
# COMPACT_ATOMS: atom_id res chain seq x y z
N THR A 1 10.69 11.33 -6.86
CA THR A 1 9.61 11.57 -7.84
C THR A 1 8.37 10.72 -7.51
N ARG A 2 7.16 11.02 -8.04
CA ARG A 2 5.93 10.25 -7.74
C ARG A 2 6.04 8.75 -8.01
N ALA A 3 6.77 8.35 -9.05
CA ALA A 3 7.01 6.95 -9.38
C ALA A 3 7.82 6.23 -8.29
N GLU A 4 8.85 6.88 -7.73
CA GLU A 4 9.61 6.34 -6.59
C GLU A 4 8.73 6.20 -5.35
N VAL A 5 7.82 7.14 -5.11
CA VAL A 5 6.87 7.06 -3.97
C VAL A 5 5.91 5.89 -4.12
N ALA A 6 5.50 5.54 -5.34
CA ALA A 6 4.72 4.33 -5.59
C ALA A 6 5.49 3.06 -5.19
N TRP A 7 6.78 2.96 -5.55
CA TRP A 7 7.65 1.85 -5.15
C TRP A 7 7.93 1.83 -3.64
N ALA A 8 8.12 3.00 -3.01
CA ALA A 8 8.27 3.09 -1.56
C ALA A 8 7.03 2.59 -0.82
N ALA A 9 5.83 2.93 -1.31
CA ALA A 9 4.57 2.46 -0.74
C ALA A 9 4.41 0.94 -0.85
N ILE A 10 4.87 0.35 -1.96
CA ILE A 10 4.93 -1.10 -2.15
C ILE A 10 5.87 -1.72 -1.12
N GLY A 11 7.06 -1.15 -0.92
CA GLY A 11 8.03 -1.64 0.08
C GLY A 11 7.47 -1.65 1.50
N ILE A 12 6.78 -0.58 1.92
CA ILE A 12 6.09 -0.54 3.23
C ILE A 12 5.01 -1.63 3.32
N SER A 13 4.22 -1.80 2.26
CA SER A 13 3.15 -2.80 2.22
C SER A 13 3.71 -4.22 2.38
N VAL A 14 4.81 -4.53 1.67
CA VAL A 14 5.50 -5.83 1.75
C VAL A 14 6.04 -6.06 3.16
N GLY A 15 6.73 -5.08 3.75
CA GLY A 15 7.27 -5.20 5.11
C GLY A 15 6.17 -5.46 6.16
N ALA A 16 5.06 -4.74 6.08
CA ALA A 16 3.91 -4.96 6.97
C ALA A 16 3.27 -6.35 6.77
N TYR A 17 3.18 -6.80 5.51
CA TYR A 17 2.63 -8.10 5.15
C TYR A 17 3.49 -9.25 5.67
N GLU A 18 4.80 -9.20 5.44
CA GLU A 18 5.73 -10.23 5.93
C GLU A 18 5.71 -10.33 7.46
N ALA A 19 5.68 -9.18 8.15
CA ALA A 19 5.53 -9.16 9.61
C ALA A 19 4.22 -9.82 10.07
N ALA A 20 3.10 -9.56 9.39
CA ALA A 20 1.81 -10.18 9.70
C ALA A 20 1.80 -11.68 9.42
N VAL A 21 2.38 -12.14 8.31
CA VAL A 21 2.50 -13.58 8.00
C VAL A 21 3.32 -14.29 9.07
N ALA A 22 4.47 -13.75 9.46
CA ALA A 22 5.31 -14.31 10.51
C ALA A 22 4.55 -14.39 11.85
N TYR A 23 4.00 -13.27 12.31
CA TYR A 23 3.28 -13.20 13.58
C TYR A 23 2.09 -14.17 13.64
N THR A 24 1.32 -14.26 12.55
CA THR A 24 0.14 -15.14 12.52
C THR A 24 0.50 -16.62 12.44
N GLY A 25 1.70 -16.96 11.97
CA GLY A 25 2.25 -18.33 12.02
C GLY A 25 2.73 -18.74 13.41
N GLU A 26 3.26 -17.80 14.19
CA GLU A 26 3.85 -18.07 15.51
C GLU A 26 2.82 -17.97 16.66
N ARG A 27 1.91 -16.99 16.59
CA ARG A 27 0.96 -16.72 17.66
C ARG A 27 -0.15 -17.78 17.67
N GLN A 28 -0.38 -18.41 18.82
CA GLN A 28 -1.46 -19.37 19.01
C GLN A 28 -2.67 -18.77 19.72
N GLN A 29 -3.86 -19.11 19.26
CA GLN A 29 -5.13 -18.82 19.94
C GLN A 29 -6.15 -19.91 19.62
N PHE A 30 -6.90 -20.34 20.65
CA PHE A 30 -7.84 -21.45 20.54
C PHE A 30 -7.19 -22.75 20.02
N GLY A 31 -5.98 -23.05 20.49
CA GLY A 31 -5.29 -24.30 20.22
C GLY A 31 -4.67 -24.45 18.82
N LYS A 32 -4.58 -23.37 18.03
CA LYS A 32 -3.92 -23.36 16.72
C LYS A 32 -3.30 -21.99 16.40
N PRO A 33 -2.39 -21.90 15.41
CA PRO A 33 -1.85 -20.63 14.95
C PRO A 33 -2.95 -19.67 14.47
N LEU A 34 -2.75 -18.36 14.61
CA LEU A 34 -3.69 -17.34 14.14
C LEU A 34 -3.96 -17.49 12.63
N GLY A 35 -2.94 -17.80 11.84
CA GLY A 35 -3.05 -18.02 10.39
C GLY A 35 -3.96 -19.20 9.99
N ALA A 36 -4.39 -20.03 10.95
CA ALA A 36 -5.34 -21.13 10.72
C ALA A 36 -6.82 -20.72 10.91
N HIS A 37 -7.12 -19.43 11.07
CA HIS A 37 -8.48 -18.89 11.14
C HIS A 37 -8.86 -18.16 9.84
N GLN A 38 -10.07 -18.40 9.32
CA GLN A 38 -10.52 -17.91 8.01
C GLN A 38 -10.41 -16.39 7.87
N LEU A 39 -10.79 -15.63 8.91
CA LEU A 39 -10.74 -14.16 8.86
C LEU A 39 -9.31 -13.60 8.90
N ILE A 40 -8.35 -14.32 9.50
CA ILE A 40 -6.93 -13.93 9.41
C ILE A 40 -6.43 -14.17 7.98
N GLN A 41 -6.80 -15.30 7.36
CA GLN A 41 -6.43 -15.57 5.97
C GLN A 41 -7.03 -14.54 5.01
N ASP A 42 -8.27 -14.07 5.24
CA ASP A 42 -8.88 -12.98 4.45
C ASP A 42 -8.02 -11.71 4.45
N LEU A 43 -7.57 -11.25 5.63
CA LEU A 43 -6.69 -10.09 5.75
C LEU A 43 -5.39 -10.27 4.96
N LEU A 44 -4.76 -11.44 5.06
CA LEU A 44 -3.52 -11.75 4.36
C LEU A 44 -3.71 -11.81 2.84
N VAL A 45 -4.78 -12.46 2.36
CA VAL A 45 -5.08 -12.58 0.93
C VAL A 45 -5.37 -11.22 0.31
N ARG A 46 -6.18 -10.38 0.96
CA ARG A 46 -6.47 -9.03 0.49
C ARG A 46 -5.23 -8.14 0.46
N SER A 47 -4.37 -8.26 1.47
CA SER A 47 -3.08 -7.55 1.54
C SER A 47 -2.16 -7.95 0.39
N LEU A 48 -2.03 -9.26 0.11
CA LEU A 48 -1.22 -9.76 -1.00
C LEU A 48 -1.78 -9.31 -2.37
N GLY A 49 -3.11 -9.29 -2.52
CA GLY A 49 -3.77 -8.78 -3.73
C GLY A 49 -3.45 -7.30 -3.98
N ASN A 50 -3.55 -6.46 -2.94
CA ASN A 50 -3.18 -5.04 -3.01
C ASN A 50 -1.72 -4.85 -3.42
N ILE A 51 -0.79 -5.62 -2.83
CA ILE A 51 0.65 -5.56 -3.14
C ILE A 51 0.89 -5.95 -4.60
N THR A 52 0.35 -7.09 -5.02
CA THR A 52 0.55 -7.63 -6.37
C THR A 52 0.03 -6.68 -7.45
N ALA A 53 -1.18 -6.13 -7.24
CA ALA A 53 -1.75 -5.15 -8.16
C ALA A 53 -0.92 -3.85 -8.22
N SER A 54 -0.40 -3.39 -7.08
CA SER A 54 0.44 -2.19 -7.02
C SER A 54 1.78 -2.40 -7.73
N ILE A 55 2.40 -3.57 -7.57
CA ILE A 55 3.62 -3.95 -8.32
C ILE A 55 3.35 -3.91 -9.83
N GLY A 56 2.27 -4.54 -10.30
CA GLY A 56 1.94 -4.54 -11.73
C GLY A 56 1.78 -3.12 -12.30
N LEU A 57 1.08 -2.24 -11.58
CA LEU A 57 0.90 -0.84 -12.00
C LEU A 57 2.21 -0.05 -11.99
N ALA A 58 3.03 -0.18 -10.94
CA ALA A 58 4.31 0.51 -10.82
C ALA A 58 5.33 0.03 -11.84
N THR A 59 5.36 -1.27 -12.13
CA THR A 59 6.17 -1.86 -13.20
C THR A 59 5.79 -1.26 -14.55
N ARG A 60 4.49 -1.21 -14.90
CA ARG A 60 4.08 -0.62 -16.18
C ARG A 60 4.46 0.86 -16.29
N ALA A 61 4.29 1.62 -15.20
CA ALA A 61 4.72 3.02 -15.18
C ALA A 61 6.24 3.17 -15.35
N SER A 62 7.03 2.23 -14.83
CA SER A 62 8.49 2.22 -14.98
C SER A 62 8.93 1.84 -16.40
N GLU A 63 8.28 0.84 -17.01
CA GLU A 63 8.51 0.48 -18.42
C GLU A 63 8.26 1.69 -19.35
N MET A 64 7.20 2.46 -19.11
CA MET A 64 6.92 3.67 -19.89
C MET A 64 8.02 4.74 -19.73
N VAL A 65 8.72 4.78 -18.59
CA VAL A 65 9.87 5.69 -18.42
C VAL A 65 11.02 5.23 -19.31
N ASP A 66 11.33 3.94 -19.30
CA ASP A 66 12.39 3.36 -20.13
C ASP A 66 12.09 3.50 -21.63
N GLU A 67 10.81 3.36 -22.02
CA GLU A 67 10.31 3.58 -23.38
C GLU A 67 10.27 5.06 -23.79
N GLY A 68 10.41 6.00 -22.85
CA GLY A 68 10.24 7.43 -23.10
C GLY A 68 8.79 7.85 -23.40
N THR A 69 7.82 7.02 -23.03
CA THR A 69 6.37 7.22 -23.26
C THR A 69 5.61 7.62 -22.00
N GLN A 70 6.31 7.79 -20.87
CA GLN A 70 5.70 8.19 -19.60
C GLN A 70 5.23 9.65 -19.64
N SER A 71 4.06 9.88 -19.05
CA SER A 71 3.46 11.20 -18.82
C SER A 71 3.08 11.35 -17.34
N ASP A 72 2.91 12.59 -16.89
CA ASP A 72 2.68 12.92 -15.47
C ASP A 72 1.50 12.16 -14.84
N GLU A 73 0.43 11.91 -15.61
CA GLU A 73 -0.74 11.16 -15.17
C GLU A 73 -0.43 9.68 -14.90
N HIS A 74 0.54 9.07 -15.60
CA HIS A 74 0.94 7.69 -15.31
C HIS A 74 1.57 7.58 -13.92
N SER A 75 2.49 8.49 -13.57
CA SER A 75 3.12 8.49 -12.24
C SER A 75 2.15 8.95 -11.15
N ALA A 76 1.24 9.87 -11.45
CA ALA A 76 0.19 10.29 -10.52
C ALA A 76 -0.77 9.14 -10.20
N LEU A 77 -1.18 8.37 -11.23
CA LEU A 77 -2.03 7.21 -11.07
C LEU A 77 -1.34 6.13 -10.24
N ALA A 78 -0.09 5.79 -10.57
CA ALA A 78 0.70 4.80 -9.84
C ALA A 78 0.84 5.16 -8.35
N LYS A 79 1.20 6.42 -8.05
CA LYS A 79 1.32 6.91 -6.67
C LYS A 79 -0.01 6.86 -5.94
N ALA A 80 -1.07 7.42 -6.52
CA ALA A 80 -2.40 7.48 -5.88
C ALA A 80 -2.93 6.07 -5.55
N TYR A 81 -2.79 5.13 -6.50
CA TYR A 81 -3.23 3.76 -6.31
C TYR A 81 -2.38 3.04 -5.25
N ALA A 82 -1.06 2.99 -5.42
CA ALA A 82 -0.17 2.25 -4.53
C ALA A 82 -0.23 2.77 -3.10
N THR A 83 -0.27 4.09 -2.89
CA THR A 83 -0.36 4.66 -1.54
C THR A 83 -1.73 4.43 -0.88
N SER A 84 -2.82 4.44 -1.65
CA SER A 84 -4.15 4.11 -1.11
C SER A 84 -4.25 2.64 -0.72
N ARG A 85 -3.75 1.74 -1.58
CA ARG A 85 -3.70 0.29 -1.31
C ARG A 85 -2.77 -0.01 -0.13
N MET A 86 -1.61 0.65 -0.04
CA MET A 86 -0.68 0.55 1.08
C MET A 86 -1.38 0.86 2.40
N ARG A 87 -2.11 1.99 2.48
CA ARG A 87 -2.79 2.42 3.71
C ARG A 87 -3.80 1.37 4.21
N GLU A 88 -4.56 0.77 3.28
CA GLU A 88 -5.46 -0.34 3.60
C GLU A 88 -4.70 -1.60 4.04
N THR A 89 -3.66 -1.98 3.30
CA THR A 89 -2.82 -3.15 3.60
C THR A 89 -2.18 -3.06 4.99
N VAL A 90 -1.52 -1.95 5.32
CA VAL A 90 -0.88 -1.80 6.64
C VAL A 90 -1.91 -1.80 7.77
N ALA A 91 -3.14 -1.30 7.53
CA ALA A 91 -4.21 -1.34 8.51
C ALA A 91 -4.66 -2.79 8.79
N TRP A 92 -4.83 -3.62 7.76
CA TRP A 92 -5.18 -5.04 7.91
C TRP A 92 -4.06 -5.88 8.50
N CYS A 93 -2.81 -5.63 8.10
CA CYS A 93 -1.65 -6.26 8.70
C CYS A 93 -1.57 -5.94 10.20
N ARG A 94 -1.79 -4.68 10.59
CA ARG A 94 -1.85 -4.26 11.99
C ARG A 94 -3.02 -4.90 12.75
N GLU A 95 -4.19 -5.02 12.12
CA GLU A 95 -5.37 -5.68 12.69
C GLU A 95 -5.10 -7.15 13.05
N ALA A 96 -4.31 -7.87 12.23
CA ALA A 96 -3.95 -9.26 12.49
C ALA A 96 -3.15 -9.46 13.80
N PHE A 97 -2.54 -8.39 14.34
CA PHE A 97 -1.83 -8.42 15.63
C PHE A 97 -2.77 -8.19 16.83
N GLY A 98 -4.01 -7.75 16.61
CA GLY A 98 -4.93 -7.35 17.67
C GLY A 98 -4.33 -6.25 18.55
N GLY A 99 -4.34 -6.46 19.87
CA GLY A 99 -3.74 -5.52 20.83
C GLY A 99 -2.23 -5.31 20.63
N ASN A 100 -1.52 -6.29 20.08
CA ASN A 100 -0.08 -6.14 19.78
C ASN A 100 0.17 -5.23 18.57
N GLY A 101 -0.86 -4.90 17.80
CA GLY A 101 -0.76 -3.99 16.65
C GLY A 101 -0.74 -2.51 17.02
N ILE A 102 -0.95 -2.14 18.29
CA ILE A 102 -0.89 -0.75 18.77
C ILE A 102 0.33 -0.43 19.60
N VAL A 103 1.09 -1.44 20.04
CA VAL A 103 2.31 -1.25 20.81
C VAL A 103 3.51 -1.22 19.87
N LEU A 104 4.60 -0.61 20.33
CA LEU A 104 5.80 -0.43 19.51
C LEU A 104 6.69 -1.69 19.46
N ASP A 105 6.51 -2.63 20.39
CA ASP A 105 7.37 -3.81 20.55
C ASP A 105 7.36 -4.76 19.34
N TYR A 106 6.29 -4.73 18.54
CA TYR A 106 6.10 -5.61 17.38
C TYR A 106 6.39 -4.91 16.04
N ASP A 107 6.80 -3.65 16.07
CA ASP A 107 7.18 -2.79 14.92
C ASP A 107 6.09 -2.58 13.84
N VAL A 108 5.00 -3.36 13.83
CA VAL A 108 3.91 -3.23 12.84
C VAL A 108 3.22 -1.86 12.90
N ALA A 109 3.18 -1.24 14.08
CA ALA A 109 2.65 0.11 14.26
C ALA A 109 3.49 1.18 13.53
N ARG A 110 4.79 0.95 13.35
CA ARG A 110 5.67 1.84 12.58
C ARG A 110 5.25 1.88 11.11
N PHE A 111 5.00 0.75 10.47
CA PHE A 111 4.52 0.73 9.07
C PHE A 111 3.22 1.49 8.87
N PHE A 112 2.31 1.44 9.86
CA PHE A 112 1.08 2.23 9.82
C PHE A 112 1.37 3.74 9.88
N ALA A 113 2.27 4.18 10.76
CA ALA A 113 2.67 5.58 10.85
C ALA A 113 3.42 6.06 9.59
N ASP A 114 4.36 5.26 9.09
CA ASP A 114 5.14 5.55 7.88
C ASP A 114 4.21 5.69 6.65
N ALA A 115 3.18 4.84 6.57
CA ALA A 115 2.19 4.89 5.50
C ALA A 115 1.43 6.22 5.44
N GLU A 116 1.10 6.84 6.57
CA GLU A 116 0.43 8.15 6.58
C GLU A 116 1.32 9.26 6.01
N ALA A 117 2.64 9.19 6.26
CA ALA A 117 3.59 10.12 5.67
C ALA A 117 3.67 9.95 4.15
N ILE A 118 3.91 8.73 3.67
CA ILE A 118 4.03 8.40 2.24
C ILE A 118 2.74 8.73 1.47
N TYR A 119 1.58 8.52 2.09
CA TYR A 119 0.29 8.87 1.51
C TYR A 119 0.17 10.38 1.25
N SER A 120 0.73 11.21 2.14
CA SER A 120 0.52 12.65 2.18
C SER A 120 1.51 13.45 1.33
N TYR A 121 2.80 13.12 1.38
CA TYR A 121 3.82 13.90 0.67
C TYR A 121 3.86 13.59 -0.85
N GLU A 122 4.58 14.42 -1.62
CA GLU A 122 4.71 14.32 -3.09
C GLU A 122 3.36 14.36 -3.83
N GLY A 123 2.52 15.30 -3.37
CA GLY A 123 1.14 15.48 -3.81
C GLY A 123 0.20 14.55 -3.08
N THR A 124 -0.85 15.08 -2.47
CA THR A 124 -1.88 14.27 -1.81
C THR A 124 -2.56 13.33 -2.80
N ARG A 125 -3.27 12.32 -2.29
CA ARG A 125 -4.08 11.44 -3.12
C ARG A 125 -5.07 12.22 -3.98
N GLU A 126 -5.71 13.23 -3.42
CA GLU A 126 -6.65 14.12 -4.11
C GLU A 126 -5.98 14.87 -5.25
N MET A 127 -4.80 15.47 -5.03
CA MET A 127 -4.09 16.19 -6.09
C MET A 127 -3.67 15.26 -7.23
N ASN A 128 -3.17 14.06 -6.91
CA ASN A 128 -2.84 13.07 -7.94
C ASN A 128 -4.08 12.61 -8.72
N THR A 129 -5.22 12.40 -8.04
CA THR A 129 -6.50 12.08 -8.68
C THR A 129 -6.93 13.19 -9.64
N LEU A 130 -6.78 14.46 -9.28
CA LEU A 130 -7.15 15.58 -10.13
C LEU A 130 -6.23 15.74 -11.36
N ILE A 131 -4.94 15.40 -11.24
CA ILE A 131 -4.01 15.36 -12.37
C ILE A 131 -4.47 14.31 -13.40
N VAL A 132 -4.76 13.10 -12.93
CA VAL A 132 -5.26 12.01 -13.79
C VAL A 132 -6.62 12.36 -14.37
N GLY A 133 -7.52 12.93 -13.57
CA GLY A 133 -8.85 13.37 -14.02
C GLY A 133 -8.78 14.40 -15.14
N ARG A 134 -7.86 15.37 -15.05
CA ARG A 134 -7.62 16.35 -16.13
C ARG A 134 -7.12 15.68 -17.40
N ALA A 135 -6.21 14.71 -17.30
CA ALA A 135 -5.72 13.98 -18.46
C ALA A 135 -6.82 13.16 -19.16
N ILE A 136 -7.73 12.56 -18.38
CA ILE A 136 -8.85 11.77 -18.92
C ILE A 136 -9.92 12.68 -19.58
N THR A 137 -10.24 13.80 -18.94
CA THR A 137 -11.42 14.62 -19.31
C THR A 137 -11.09 15.86 -20.12
N GLY A 138 -9.83 16.30 -20.15
CA GLY A 138 -9.42 17.59 -20.71
C GLY A 138 -9.82 18.81 -19.85
N HIS A 139 -10.46 18.61 -18.70
CA HIS A 139 -10.96 19.68 -17.84
C HIS A 139 -10.22 19.72 -16.49
N ALA A 140 -9.67 20.87 -16.12
CA ALA A 140 -9.13 21.07 -14.79
C ALA A 140 -10.28 21.22 -13.77
N ALA A 141 -10.16 20.54 -12.63
CA ALA A 141 -11.14 20.61 -11.53
C ALA A 141 -10.49 21.07 -10.20
N PHE A 142 -9.40 21.83 -10.29
CA PHE A 142 -8.74 22.52 -9.20
C PHE A 142 -8.51 23.98 -9.60
N VAL A 143 -8.49 24.87 -8.61
CA VAL A 143 -8.29 26.31 -8.77
C VAL A 143 -6.81 26.65 -8.69
#